data_AF-V4UDT8-F1
#
_entry.id   AF-V4UDT8-F1
#
_cell.length_a   1.000
_cell.length_b   1.000
_cell.length_c   1.000
_cell.angle_alpha   90.00
_cell.angle_beta   90.00
_cell.angle_gamma   90.00
#
_symmetry.space_group_name_H-M   'P 1'
#
loop_
_entity.id
_entity.type
_entity.pdbx_description
1 polymer ?
#
loop_
_entity_poly.entity_id
_entity_poly.type
_entity_poly.pdbx_seq_one_letter_code
_entity_poly.pdbx_strand_id
1 'polypeptide(L)'
;MEPPKGFLASLWSFICFLPYFIGLLLLGIIKGIIFCPVICLMMTIGNSAIILGLLPAHVLWTYYCILRAKQLGPVLKLLTCICIPVFLILWPVVSIGASIIGGALYGFLSPIFATFDAVGEGKTNDIFHCFYDGTWSTIKHSFTIVRDFKDVCFHSYFSLMDDLRQKQAPDGKYYEIRLLYIPGAIIAGGLGVLIDVPVISVVALCKSPYMLFKGWHRLFHDLIGREGPFLETICVPLAGLAIILWPLAVVGAVLGSMVTSIFLGAYAGVVVYQESSLWFGLRYIIAALSIYDEYSNDILDMPEGSCFPRPQYRKKADLSRTSTFSRPSSFKDPPSRTSSLRKPIDLKPLELLERLFKECQRHGEIWVSEGLITAKDIEDAKSNSGSQVVSIGLPAYCLLQALLRSAMANSPGILLSE
;
A
#
# COMPACT_ATOMS: atom_id res chain seq x y z
N MET A 1 -8.05 -36.36 4.23
CA MET A 1 -8.10 -36.99 5.57
C MET A 1 -9.16 -36.24 6.37
N GLU A 2 -10.13 -36.95 6.95
CA GLU A 2 -11.08 -36.32 7.87
C GLU A 2 -10.31 -35.71 9.07
N PRO A 3 -10.66 -34.50 9.53
CA PRO A 3 -9.95 -33.88 10.63
C PRO A 3 -10.09 -34.75 11.90
N PRO A 4 -8.99 -34.97 12.65
CA PRO A 4 -9.06 -35.75 13.88
C PRO A 4 -10.03 -35.10 14.87
N LYS A 5 -11.06 -35.85 15.29
CA LYS A 5 -12.03 -35.39 16.30
C LYS A 5 -11.42 -35.58 17.69
N GLY A 6 -10.93 -34.51 18.30
CA GLY A 6 -10.45 -34.47 19.69
C GLY A 6 -9.07 -33.81 19.85
N PHE A 7 -8.86 -33.09 20.95
CA PHE A 7 -7.65 -32.32 21.24
C PHE A 7 -6.36 -33.17 21.20
N LEU A 8 -6.40 -34.38 21.76
CA LEU A 8 -5.25 -35.29 21.78
C LEU A 8 -4.88 -35.84 20.39
N ALA A 9 -5.88 -36.13 19.55
CA ALA A 9 -5.65 -36.62 18.19
C ALA A 9 -5.14 -35.49 17.27
N SER A 10 -5.60 -34.26 17.48
CA SER A 10 -5.07 -33.06 16.82
C SER A 10 -3.62 -32.78 17.24
N LEU A 11 -3.31 -32.85 18.54
CA LEU A 11 -1.96 -32.67 19.06
C LEU A 11 -0.99 -33.72 18.52
N TRP A 12 -1.41 -34.99 18.46
CA TRP A 12 -0.60 -36.07 17.90
C TRP A 12 -0.34 -35.88 16.40
N SER A 13 -1.38 -35.50 15.63
CA SER A 13 -1.24 -35.16 14.21
C SER A 13 -0.28 -33.98 13.99
N PHE A 14 -0.29 -32.98 14.87
CA PHE A 14 0.64 -31.84 14.83
C PHE A 14 2.09 -32.28 15.08
N ILE A 15 2.32 -33.12 16.11
CA ILE A 15 3.65 -33.68 16.41
C ILE A 15 4.19 -34.51 15.24
N CYS A 16 3.34 -35.30 14.58
CA CYS A 16 3.74 -36.08 13.40
C CYS A 16 3.98 -35.20 12.16
N PHE A 17 3.31 -34.06 12.02
CA PHE A 17 3.51 -33.11 10.92
C PHE A 17 4.78 -32.26 11.09
N LEU A 18 5.21 -32.01 12.33
CA LEU A 18 6.34 -31.14 12.64
C LEU A 18 7.66 -31.55 11.95
N PRO A 19 8.10 -32.83 11.93
CA PRO A 19 9.30 -33.25 11.18
C PRO A 19 9.19 -32.99 9.68
N TYR A 20 8.01 -33.17 9.09
CA TYR A 20 7.76 -32.91 7.68
C TYR A 20 7.87 -31.41 7.36
N PHE A 21 7.24 -30.56 8.19
CA PHE A 21 7.37 -29.11 8.10
C PHE A 21 8.83 -28.65 8.25
N ILE A 22 9.56 -29.18 9.22
CA ILE A 22 10.99 -28.86 9.44
C ILE A 22 11.81 -29.29 8.21
N GLY A 23 11.52 -30.45 7.63
CA GLY A 23 12.16 -30.92 6.40
C GLY A 23 11.96 -29.96 5.23
N LEU A 24 10.72 -29.49 4.99
CA LEU A 24 10.40 -28.50 3.96
C LEU A 24 11.09 -27.15 4.24
N LEU A 25 11.10 -26.72 5.50
CA LEU A 25 11.76 -25.47 5.90
C LEU A 25 13.26 -25.53 5.65
N LEU A 26 13.92 -26.63 6.05
CA LEU A 26 15.35 -26.84 5.81
C LEU A 26 15.66 -26.89 4.31
N LEU A 27 14.84 -27.61 3.53
CA LEU A 27 15.00 -27.67 2.08
C LEU A 27 14.86 -26.27 1.45
N GLY A 28 13.82 -25.52 1.84
CA GLY A 28 13.59 -24.15 1.40
C GLY A 28 14.75 -23.23 1.78
N ILE A 29 15.26 -23.32 3.01
CA ILE A 29 16.41 -22.53 3.49
C ILE A 29 17.67 -22.86 2.69
N ILE A 30 17.96 -24.15 2.46
CA ILE A 30 19.13 -24.56 1.66
C ILE A 30 19.04 -23.98 0.25
N LYS A 31 17.87 -24.08 -0.40
CA LYS A 31 17.63 -23.46 -1.72
C LYS A 31 17.81 -21.95 -1.64
N GLY A 32 17.21 -21.30 -0.64
CA GLY A 32 17.34 -19.86 -0.40
C GLY A 32 18.79 -19.41 -0.26
N ILE A 33 19.62 -20.13 0.52
CA ILE A 33 21.04 -19.83 0.71
C ILE A 33 21.82 -19.97 -0.60
N ILE A 34 21.52 -20.99 -1.41
CA ILE A 34 22.20 -21.24 -2.69
C ILE A 34 21.83 -20.17 -3.73
N PHE A 35 20.54 -19.85 -3.86
CA PHE A 35 20.06 -18.97 -4.92
C PHE A 35 20.13 -17.48 -4.54
N CYS A 36 20.09 -17.12 -3.25
CA CYS A 36 20.20 -15.74 -2.77
C CYS A 36 21.40 -14.97 -3.37
N PRO A 37 22.66 -15.44 -3.31
CA PRO A 37 23.79 -14.68 -3.84
C PRO A 37 23.70 -14.50 -5.36
N VAL A 38 23.24 -15.53 -6.09
CA VAL A 38 23.10 -15.49 -7.54
C VAL A 38 22.04 -14.47 -7.95
N ILE A 39 20.85 -14.53 -7.35
CA ILE A 39 19.73 -13.62 -7.66
C ILE A 39 20.07 -12.19 -7.25
N CYS A 40 20.68 -12.01 -6.07
CA CYS A 40 21.12 -10.71 -5.59
C CYS A 40 22.12 -10.08 -6.58
N LEU A 41 23.09 -10.85 -7.06
CA LEU A 41 24.06 -10.39 -8.05
C LEU A 41 23.40 -10.06 -9.39
N MET A 42 22.51 -10.92 -9.89
CA MET A 42 21.78 -10.69 -11.13
C MET A 42 20.94 -9.41 -11.09
N MET A 43 20.13 -9.23 -10.04
CA MET A 43 19.29 -8.04 -9.87
C MET A 43 20.15 -6.78 -9.68
N THR A 44 21.21 -6.86 -8.88
CA THR A 44 22.11 -5.72 -8.65
C THR A 44 22.79 -5.30 -9.94
N ILE A 45 23.39 -6.24 -10.70
CA ILE A 45 24.06 -5.93 -11.97
C ILE A 45 23.05 -5.41 -12.99
N GLY A 46 21.92 -6.09 -13.16
CA GLY A 46 20.88 -5.73 -14.12
C GLY A 46 20.34 -4.32 -13.87
N ASN A 47 19.89 -4.04 -12.64
CA ASN A 47 19.36 -2.72 -12.28
C ASN A 47 20.45 -1.65 -12.33
N SER A 48 21.67 -1.93 -11.87
CA SER A 48 22.78 -0.96 -11.94
C SER A 48 23.13 -0.60 -13.37
N ALA A 49 23.16 -1.56 -14.29
CA ALA A 49 23.40 -1.32 -15.71
C ALA A 49 22.32 -0.43 -16.33
N ILE A 50 21.04 -0.68 -15.99
CA ILE A 50 19.91 0.15 -16.44
C ILE A 50 20.04 1.58 -15.89
N ILE A 51 20.30 1.72 -14.58
CA ILE A 51 20.43 3.02 -13.91
C ILE A 51 21.56 3.82 -14.54
N LEU A 52 22.77 3.25 -14.62
CA LEU A 52 23.94 3.95 -15.14
C LEU A 52 23.81 4.25 -16.63
N GLY A 53 23.22 3.33 -17.40
CA GLY A 53 22.98 3.52 -18.83
C GLY A 53 21.95 4.61 -19.15
N LEU A 54 20.87 4.70 -18.37
CA LEU A 54 19.81 5.70 -18.55
C LEU A 54 20.06 7.02 -17.81
N LEU A 55 20.99 7.06 -16.85
CA LEU A 55 21.27 8.25 -16.04
C LEU A 55 21.53 9.50 -16.91
N PRO A 56 22.37 9.48 -17.97
CA PRO A 56 22.58 10.66 -18.80
C PRO A 56 21.29 11.13 -19.49
N ALA A 57 20.49 10.20 -20.00
CA ALA A 57 19.22 10.51 -20.65
C ALA A 57 18.21 11.10 -19.65
N HIS A 58 18.11 10.51 -18.46
CA HIS A 58 17.26 11.00 -17.37
C HIS A 58 17.67 12.40 -16.91
N VAL A 59 18.97 12.66 -16.74
CA VAL A 59 19.52 13.98 -16.38
C VAL A 59 19.13 15.01 -17.45
N LEU A 60 19.47 14.75 -18.71
CA LEU A 60 19.20 15.68 -19.81
C LEU A 60 17.70 15.96 -19.98
N TRP A 61 16.87 14.91 -19.97
CA TRP A 61 15.43 15.03 -20.11
C TRP A 61 14.81 15.79 -18.95
N THR A 62 15.30 15.57 -17.73
CA THR A 62 14.85 16.26 -16.54
C THR A 62 15.06 17.77 -16.62
N TYR A 63 16.29 18.19 -16.92
CA TYR A 63 16.59 19.60 -17.07
C TYR A 63 15.77 20.22 -18.21
N TYR A 64 15.65 19.52 -19.34
CA TYR A 64 14.84 19.97 -20.46
C TYR A 64 13.38 20.19 -20.06
N CYS A 65 12.74 19.22 -19.40
CA CYS A 65 11.35 19.31 -18.99
C CYS A 65 11.10 20.41 -17.96
N ILE A 66 11.99 20.58 -16.97
CA ILE A 66 11.86 21.66 -15.96
C ILE A 66 11.97 23.05 -16.60
N LEU A 67 12.95 23.26 -17.47
CA LEU A 67 13.13 24.53 -18.15
C LEU A 67 11.94 24.87 -19.06
N ARG A 68 11.39 23.86 -19.74
CA ARG A 68 10.23 23.98 -20.63
C ARG A 68 8.88 23.95 -19.94
N ALA A 69 8.80 23.56 -18.67
CA ALA A 69 7.54 23.44 -17.95
C ALA A 69 6.81 24.79 -17.92
N LYS A 70 5.56 24.79 -18.38
CA LYS A 70 4.73 26.01 -18.40
C LYS A 70 4.10 26.31 -17.04
N GLN A 71 4.00 25.31 -16.16
CA GLN A 71 3.42 25.49 -14.82
C GLN A 71 4.38 26.13 -13.82
N LEU A 72 5.70 26.12 -14.07
CA LEU A 72 6.70 26.58 -13.09
C LEU A 72 7.11 28.03 -13.37
N GLY A 73 7.13 28.87 -12.33
CA GLY A 73 7.68 30.23 -12.41
C GLY A 73 9.19 30.26 -12.55
N PRO A 74 9.78 31.41 -12.95
CA PRO A 74 11.22 31.53 -13.20
C PRO A 74 12.08 31.23 -11.96
N VAL A 75 11.66 31.72 -10.78
CA VAL A 75 12.36 31.47 -9.52
C VAL A 75 12.29 29.99 -9.13
N LEU A 76 11.13 29.36 -9.28
CA LEU A 76 10.92 27.95 -8.98
C LEU A 76 11.73 27.05 -9.94
N LYS A 77 11.84 27.41 -11.23
CA LYS A 77 12.70 26.72 -12.19
C LYS A 77 14.16 26.78 -11.75
N LEU A 78 14.67 27.97 -11.41
CA LEU A 78 16.05 28.13 -10.95
C LEU A 78 16.33 27.30 -9.70
N LEU A 79 15.46 27.41 -8.69
CA LEU A 79 15.62 26.65 -7.44
C LEU A 79 15.58 25.14 -7.69
N THR A 80 14.63 24.66 -8.51
CA THR A 80 14.52 23.24 -8.84
C THR A 80 15.77 22.76 -9.58
N CYS A 81 16.31 23.54 -10.53
CA CYS A 81 17.56 23.22 -11.22
C CYS A 81 18.76 23.13 -10.27
N ILE A 82 18.79 23.91 -9.19
CA ILE A 82 19.86 23.85 -8.17
C ILE A 82 19.67 22.63 -7.25
N CYS A 83 18.44 22.27 -6.90
CA CYS A 83 18.15 21.15 -5.99
C CYS A 83 18.20 19.78 -6.68
N ILE A 84 17.85 19.69 -7.96
CA ILE A 84 17.72 18.41 -8.66
C ILE A 84 19.01 17.58 -8.80
N PRO A 85 20.24 18.15 -8.89
CA PRO A 85 21.47 17.37 -8.82
C PRO A 85 21.53 16.47 -7.59
N VAL A 86 21.09 16.96 -6.43
CA VAL A 86 21.11 16.19 -5.17
C VAL A 86 20.24 14.93 -5.32
N PHE A 87 19.02 15.08 -5.84
CA PHE A 87 18.12 13.96 -6.09
C PHE A 87 18.64 13.02 -7.18
N LEU A 88 19.24 13.54 -8.24
CA LEU A 88 19.81 12.76 -9.34
C LEU A 88 21.05 11.94 -8.90
N ILE A 89 21.81 12.40 -7.90
CA ILE A 89 22.94 11.67 -7.31
C ILE A 89 22.46 10.67 -6.26
N LEU A 90 21.48 11.04 -5.44
CA LEU A 90 20.95 10.17 -4.39
C LEU A 90 20.16 8.99 -4.98
N TRP A 91 19.42 9.23 -6.06
CA TRP A 91 18.57 8.22 -6.71
C TRP A 91 19.34 6.93 -7.09
N PRO A 92 20.48 6.97 -7.81
CA PRO A 92 21.27 5.78 -8.11
C PRO A 92 21.73 5.03 -6.86
N VAL A 93 22.22 5.75 -5.84
CA VAL A 93 22.73 5.13 -4.60
C VAL A 93 21.61 4.37 -3.90
N VAL A 94 20.45 5.01 -3.72
CA VAL A 94 19.28 4.40 -3.08
C VAL A 94 18.76 3.22 -3.92
N SER A 95 18.73 3.35 -5.24
CA SER A 95 18.21 2.31 -6.14
C SER A 95 19.12 1.07 -6.19
N ILE A 96 20.44 1.26 -6.18
CA ILE A 96 21.41 0.17 -6.10
C ILE A 96 21.32 -0.51 -4.73
N GLY A 97 21.28 0.26 -3.63
CA GLY A 97 21.11 -0.28 -2.28
C GLY A 97 19.81 -1.07 -2.14
N ALA A 98 18.70 -0.54 -2.65
CA ALA A 98 17.41 -1.22 -2.69
C ALA A 98 17.44 -2.49 -3.56
N SER A 99 18.21 -2.51 -4.65
CA SER A 99 18.38 -3.70 -5.50
C SER A 99 19.14 -4.81 -4.80
N ILE A 100 20.15 -4.48 -3.98
CA ILE A 100 20.90 -5.46 -3.18
C ILE A 100 19.97 -6.04 -2.11
N ILE A 101 19.31 -5.19 -1.32
CA ILE A 101 18.41 -5.63 -0.24
C ILE A 101 17.23 -6.42 -0.82
N GLY A 102 16.59 -5.89 -1.86
CA GLY A 102 15.46 -6.53 -2.53
C GLY A 102 15.87 -7.85 -3.20
N GLY A 103 17.03 -7.90 -3.85
CA GLY A 103 17.57 -9.12 -4.46
C GLY A 103 17.91 -10.20 -3.43
N ALA A 104 18.50 -9.82 -2.29
CA ALA A 104 18.76 -10.76 -1.19
C ALA A 104 17.45 -11.27 -0.56
N LEU A 105 16.50 -10.38 -0.29
CA LEU A 105 15.21 -10.75 0.30
C LEU A 105 14.41 -11.64 -0.65
N TYR A 106 14.30 -11.27 -1.92
CA TYR A 106 13.60 -12.05 -2.94
C TYR A 106 14.29 -13.39 -3.18
N GLY A 107 15.62 -13.39 -3.34
CA GLY A 107 16.39 -14.59 -3.61
C GLY A 107 16.42 -15.60 -2.45
N PHE A 108 16.25 -15.11 -1.21
CA PHE A 108 16.13 -15.97 -0.04
C PHE A 108 14.70 -16.48 0.19
N LEU A 109 13.70 -15.58 0.13
CA LEU A 109 12.32 -15.92 0.47
C LEU A 109 11.56 -16.63 -0.65
N SER A 110 11.80 -16.28 -1.92
CA SER A 110 11.07 -16.87 -3.05
C SER A 110 11.24 -18.40 -3.14
N PRO A 111 12.46 -18.98 -3.02
CA PRO A 111 12.63 -20.43 -2.98
C PRO A 111 11.98 -21.10 -1.77
N ILE A 112 11.93 -20.42 -0.61
CA ILE A 112 11.24 -20.93 0.59
C ILE A 112 9.73 -21.01 0.30
N PHE A 113 9.11 -19.92 -0.13
CA PHE A 113 7.68 -19.91 -0.46
C PHE A 113 7.32 -20.95 -1.52
N ALA A 114 8.10 -21.07 -2.59
CA ALA A 114 7.87 -22.06 -3.64
C ALA A 114 7.94 -23.52 -3.12
N THR A 115 8.79 -23.79 -2.12
CA THR A 115 8.89 -25.14 -1.51
C THR A 115 7.64 -25.48 -0.70
N PHE A 116 7.07 -24.49 -0.01
CA PHE A 116 5.82 -24.65 0.74
C PHE A 116 4.58 -24.69 -0.16
N ASP A 117 4.59 -23.90 -1.24
CA ASP A 117 3.50 -23.82 -2.23
C ASP A 117 3.36 -25.13 -3.05
N ALA A 118 4.48 -25.77 -3.37
CA ALA A 118 4.51 -27.07 -4.04
C ALA A 118 3.75 -28.18 -3.29
N VAL A 119 3.65 -28.09 -1.96
CA VAL A 119 2.90 -29.03 -1.10
C VAL A 119 1.45 -28.60 -0.95
N GLY A 120 1.18 -27.30 -1.07
CA GLY A 120 -0.17 -26.77 -0.98
C GLY A 120 -1.03 -27.11 -2.20
N GLU A 121 -0.48 -27.01 -3.42
CA GLU A 121 -1.27 -27.09 -4.64
C GLU A 121 -1.77 -28.50 -5.03
N GLY A 122 -1.48 -29.55 -4.26
CA GLY A 122 -1.94 -30.93 -4.57
C GLY A 122 -1.46 -31.44 -5.93
N LYS A 123 -0.24 -31.08 -6.33
CA LYS A 123 0.36 -31.43 -7.62
C LYS A 123 0.67 -32.93 -7.72
N THR A 124 0.74 -33.46 -8.94
CA THR A 124 1.26 -34.83 -9.14
C THR A 124 2.77 -34.85 -8.88
N ASN A 125 3.25 -35.69 -7.96
CA ASN A 125 4.65 -35.78 -7.50
C ASN A 125 5.16 -34.60 -6.65
N ASP A 126 4.50 -34.35 -5.51
CA ASP A 126 4.86 -33.29 -4.54
C ASP A 126 6.35 -33.19 -4.23
N ILE A 127 7.04 -34.33 -4.04
CA ILE A 127 8.47 -34.35 -3.68
C ILE A 127 9.32 -33.74 -4.79
N PHE A 128 9.06 -34.08 -6.07
CA PHE A 128 9.80 -33.52 -7.19
C PHE A 128 9.62 -32.00 -7.26
N HIS A 129 8.37 -31.54 -7.12
CA HIS A 129 8.05 -30.11 -7.12
C HIS A 129 8.66 -29.36 -5.94
N CYS A 130 8.78 -29.97 -4.75
CA CYS A 130 9.49 -29.37 -3.62
C CYS A 130 10.97 -29.07 -3.94
N PHE A 131 11.64 -29.92 -4.72
CA PHE A 131 13.03 -29.70 -5.13
C PHE A 131 13.14 -28.76 -6.34
N TYR A 132 12.27 -28.91 -7.33
CA TYR A 132 12.34 -28.19 -8.60
C TYR A 132 11.75 -26.78 -8.55
N ASP A 133 10.55 -26.61 -7.98
CA ASP A 133 9.84 -25.33 -7.97
C ASP A 133 10.62 -24.31 -7.11
N GLY A 134 10.77 -23.07 -7.58
CA GLY A 134 11.57 -22.04 -6.88
C GLY A 134 13.07 -22.10 -7.14
N THR A 135 13.53 -22.91 -8.10
CA THR A 135 14.91 -22.87 -8.61
C THR A 135 14.98 -22.02 -9.89
N TRP A 136 14.78 -22.64 -11.06
CA TRP A 136 14.80 -21.97 -12.36
C TRP A 136 13.70 -20.92 -12.51
N SER A 137 12.53 -21.16 -11.88
CA SER A 137 11.44 -20.19 -11.88
C SER A 137 11.86 -18.89 -11.21
N THR A 138 12.57 -18.94 -10.08
CA THR A 138 13.02 -17.74 -9.37
C THR A 138 14.07 -16.96 -10.17
N ILE A 139 14.98 -17.66 -10.86
CA ILE A 139 15.92 -17.02 -11.80
C ILE A 139 15.16 -16.32 -12.93
N LYS A 140 14.19 -17.00 -13.55
CA LYS A 140 13.38 -16.42 -14.63
C LYS A 140 12.62 -15.17 -14.15
N HIS A 141 12.01 -15.22 -12.97
CA HIS A 141 11.31 -14.08 -12.40
C HIS A 141 12.26 -12.94 -12.05
N SER A 142 13.51 -13.21 -11.64
CA SER A 142 14.50 -12.14 -11.42
C SER A 142 14.77 -11.34 -12.70
N PHE A 143 14.83 -11.99 -13.87
CA PHE A 143 14.91 -11.29 -15.15
C PHE A 143 13.65 -10.47 -15.44
N THR A 144 12.47 -10.99 -15.09
CA THR A 144 11.22 -10.23 -15.20
C THR A 144 11.26 -8.98 -14.34
N ILE A 145 11.71 -9.07 -13.08
CA ILE A 145 11.85 -7.91 -12.17
C ILE A 145 12.79 -6.86 -12.77
N VAL A 146 13.95 -7.27 -13.29
CA VAL A 146 14.89 -6.35 -13.94
C VAL A 146 14.28 -5.71 -15.20
N ARG A 147 13.52 -6.48 -15.99
CA ARG A 147 12.81 -5.96 -17.16
C ARG A 147 11.71 -4.96 -16.78
N ASP A 148 10.93 -5.26 -15.75
CA ASP A 148 9.87 -4.37 -15.28
C ASP A 148 10.47 -3.07 -14.73
N PHE A 149 11.59 -3.16 -14.01
CA PHE A 149 12.36 -1.98 -13.58
C PHE A 149 12.88 -1.15 -14.76
N LYS A 150 13.39 -1.81 -15.81
CA LYS A 150 13.77 -1.14 -17.06
C LYS A 150 12.56 -0.42 -17.69
N ASP A 151 11.41 -1.07 -17.75
CA ASP A 151 10.21 -0.49 -18.37
C ASP A 151 9.71 0.73 -17.57
N VAL A 152 9.80 0.69 -16.23
CA VAL A 152 9.56 1.88 -15.39
C VAL A 152 10.53 3.01 -15.71
N CYS A 153 11.83 2.72 -15.80
CA CYS A 153 12.85 3.72 -16.09
C CYS A 153 12.75 4.29 -17.52
N PHE A 154 12.29 3.48 -18.48
CA PHE A 154 12.25 3.86 -19.89
C PHE A 154 10.92 4.50 -20.30
N HIS A 155 9.80 4.10 -19.71
CA HIS A 155 8.48 4.58 -20.09
C HIS A 155 7.84 5.46 -19.00
N SER A 156 7.72 4.94 -17.78
CA SER A 156 7.01 5.65 -16.71
C SER A 156 7.70 6.95 -16.32
N TYR A 157 9.03 6.94 -16.24
CA TYR A 157 9.82 8.12 -15.96
C TYR A 157 9.64 9.22 -17.01
N PHE A 158 9.84 8.89 -18.29
CA PHE A 158 9.72 9.86 -19.37
C PHE A 158 8.30 10.41 -19.48
N SER A 159 7.28 9.55 -19.32
CA SER A 159 5.87 9.95 -19.29
C SER A 159 5.59 10.93 -18.15
N LEU A 160 6.10 10.70 -16.94
CA LEU A 160 5.93 11.61 -15.81
C LEU A 160 6.59 12.97 -16.08
N MET A 161 7.77 12.98 -16.70
CA MET A 161 8.47 14.22 -17.04
C MET A 161 7.80 14.96 -18.20
N ASP A 162 7.21 14.23 -19.15
CA ASP A 162 6.40 14.79 -20.22
C ASP A 162 5.12 15.44 -19.68
N ASP A 163 4.44 14.77 -18.74
CA ASP A 163 3.28 15.30 -18.04
C ASP A 163 3.62 16.62 -17.33
N LEU A 164 4.75 16.67 -16.61
CA LEU A 164 5.23 17.88 -15.95
C LEU A 164 5.51 19.02 -16.96
N ARG A 165 6.03 18.68 -18.14
CA ARG A 165 6.28 19.65 -19.22
C ARG A 165 4.99 20.18 -19.82
N GLN A 166 4.02 19.31 -20.07
CA GLN A 166 2.82 19.59 -20.88
C GLN A 166 1.67 20.18 -20.08
N LYS A 167 1.53 19.83 -18.80
CA LYS A 167 0.43 20.34 -17.98
C LYS A 167 0.46 21.87 -17.98
N GLN A 168 -0.71 22.48 -18.16
CA GLN A 168 -0.92 23.92 -18.05
C GLN A 168 -1.36 24.23 -16.62
N ALA A 169 -1.04 25.40 -16.07
CA ALA A 169 -1.50 25.75 -14.73
C ALA A 169 -3.03 25.94 -14.71
N PRO A 170 -3.75 25.45 -13.66
CA PRO A 170 -5.21 25.41 -13.63
C PRO A 170 -5.90 26.76 -13.86
N ASP A 171 -5.30 27.86 -13.40
CA ASP A 171 -5.84 29.23 -13.56
C ASP A 171 -5.01 30.10 -14.53
N GLY A 172 -4.15 29.49 -15.35
CA GLY A 172 -3.17 30.22 -16.18
C GLY A 172 -2.05 30.92 -15.39
N LYS A 173 -2.12 30.92 -14.05
CA LYS A 173 -1.07 31.41 -13.15
C LYS A 173 -0.08 30.30 -12.86
N TYR A 174 1.17 30.52 -13.24
CA TYR A 174 2.27 29.63 -12.92
C TYR A 174 2.51 29.56 -11.40
N TYR A 175 3.00 28.41 -10.92
CA TYR A 175 3.39 28.22 -9.54
C TYR A 175 4.69 28.99 -9.26
N GLU A 176 4.62 29.96 -8.35
CA GLU A 176 5.80 30.64 -7.82
C GLU A 176 6.07 30.27 -6.36
N ILE A 177 7.36 30.21 -6.02
CA ILE A 177 7.78 30.03 -4.63
C ILE A 177 7.99 31.39 -3.95
N ARG A 178 7.42 31.54 -2.76
CA ARG A 178 7.67 32.65 -1.85
C ARG A 178 8.98 32.44 -1.11
N LEU A 179 10.08 33.02 -1.62
CA LEU A 179 11.43 32.85 -1.08
C LEU A 179 11.55 33.18 0.42
N LEU A 180 10.77 34.15 0.91
CA LEU A 180 10.77 34.59 2.30
C LEU A 180 10.52 33.45 3.31
N TYR A 181 9.69 32.47 2.95
CA TYR A 181 9.30 31.38 3.87
C TYR A 181 10.21 30.15 3.76
N ILE A 182 11.16 30.11 2.81
CA ILE A 182 12.07 28.98 2.63
C ILE A 182 12.98 28.77 3.84
N PRO A 183 13.66 29.80 4.40
CA PRO A 183 14.51 29.59 5.57
C PRO A 183 13.73 29.02 6.75
N GLY A 184 12.51 29.52 6.98
CA GLY A 184 11.63 29.01 8.01
C GLY A 184 11.20 27.55 7.76
N ALA A 185 10.90 27.20 6.51
CA ALA A 185 10.55 25.83 6.12
C ALA A 185 11.73 24.87 6.34
N ILE A 186 12.96 25.28 6.03
CA ILE A 186 14.17 24.47 6.26
C ILE A 186 14.38 24.24 7.77
N ILE A 187 14.27 25.29 8.58
CA ILE A 187 14.41 25.19 10.04
C ILE A 187 13.36 24.25 10.63
N ALA A 188 12.08 24.44 10.27
CA ALA A 188 11.00 23.62 10.79
C ALA A 188 11.08 22.16 10.31
N GLY A 189 11.43 21.92 9.04
CA GLY A 189 11.63 20.58 8.51
C GLY A 189 12.80 19.86 9.20
N GLY A 190 13.93 20.54 9.38
CA GLY A 190 15.08 19.98 10.11
C GLY A 190 14.76 19.68 11.57
N LEU A 191 14.07 20.58 12.27
CA LEU A 191 13.62 20.36 13.64
C LEU A 191 12.59 19.21 13.72
N GLY A 192 11.69 19.11 12.74
CA GLY A 192 10.73 18.02 12.64
C GLY A 192 11.42 16.67 12.50
N VAL A 193 12.40 16.55 11.59
CA VAL A 193 13.21 15.33 11.47
C VAL A 193 13.95 15.02 12.77
N LEU A 194 14.55 16.04 13.40
CA LEU A 194 15.32 15.87 14.64
C LEU A 194 14.46 15.33 15.80
N ILE A 195 13.17 15.68 15.86
CA ILE A 195 12.24 15.26 16.92
C ILE A 195 11.51 13.96 16.54
N ASP A 196 10.93 13.90 15.34
CA ASP A 196 10.09 12.79 14.92
C ASP A 196 10.89 11.50 14.83
N VAL A 197 12.12 11.52 14.30
CA VAL A 197 12.95 10.32 14.17
C VAL A 197 13.16 9.61 15.51
N PRO A 198 13.74 10.24 16.56
CA PRO A 198 13.93 9.55 17.83
C PRO A 198 12.60 9.19 18.51
N VAL A 199 11.61 10.09 18.52
CA VAL A 199 10.36 9.84 19.26
C VAL A 199 9.55 8.71 18.60
N ILE A 200 9.35 8.76 17.29
CA ILE A 200 8.64 7.71 16.54
C ILE A 200 9.39 6.38 16.64
N SER A 201 10.73 6.39 16.59
CA SER A 201 11.53 5.18 16.79
C SER A 201 11.29 4.56 18.17
N VAL A 202 11.27 5.37 19.23
CA VAL A 202 11.00 4.89 20.60
C VAL A 202 9.58 4.35 20.71
N VAL A 203 8.57 5.06 20.19
CA VAL A 203 7.17 4.58 20.19
C VAL A 203 7.05 3.25 19.43
N ALA A 204 7.66 3.13 18.25
CA ALA A 204 7.66 1.91 17.46
C ALA A 204 8.34 0.74 18.22
N LEU A 205 9.49 0.99 18.85
CA LEU A 205 10.19 0.00 19.66
C LEU A 205 9.37 -0.44 20.87
N CYS A 206 8.71 0.48 21.57
CA CYS A 206 7.85 0.17 22.71
C CYS A 206 6.59 -0.62 22.32
N LYS A 207 6.02 -0.37 21.13
CA LYS A 207 4.85 -1.11 20.61
C LYS A 207 5.22 -2.42 19.91
N SER A 208 6.48 -2.60 19.53
CA SER A 208 6.96 -3.81 18.83
C SER A 208 6.71 -5.12 19.59
N PRO A 209 6.87 -5.24 20.93
CA PRO A 209 6.57 -6.47 21.64
C PRO A 209 5.07 -6.78 21.61
N TYR A 210 4.22 -5.76 21.71
CA TYR A 210 2.78 -5.94 21.61
C TYR A 210 2.37 -6.44 20.21
N MET A 211 2.94 -5.86 19.15
CA MET A 211 2.74 -6.34 17.77
C MET A 211 3.20 -7.80 17.60
N LEU A 212 4.34 -8.16 18.20
CA LEU A 212 4.88 -9.52 18.16
C LEU A 212 3.91 -10.51 18.84
N PHE A 213 3.57 -10.28 20.11
CA PHE A 213 2.72 -11.19 20.88
C PHE A 213 1.30 -11.26 20.35
N LYS A 214 0.69 -10.11 20.01
CA LYS A 214 -0.67 -10.08 19.46
C LYS A 214 -0.75 -10.77 18.10
N GLY A 215 0.22 -10.49 17.23
CA GLY A 215 0.27 -11.11 15.90
C GLY A 215 0.50 -12.62 15.98
N TRP A 216 1.41 -13.08 16.84
CA TRP A 216 1.54 -14.51 17.12
C TRP A 216 0.28 -15.12 17.67
N HIS A 217 -0.34 -14.50 18.68
CA HIS A 217 -1.58 -15.00 19.26
C HIS A 217 -2.68 -15.17 18.19
N ARG A 218 -2.84 -14.17 17.31
CA ARG A 218 -3.78 -14.22 16.19
C ARG A 218 -3.42 -15.34 15.20
N LEU A 219 -2.16 -15.44 14.77
CA LEU A 219 -1.73 -16.49 13.84
C LEU A 219 -1.89 -17.91 14.43
N PHE A 220 -1.65 -18.08 15.73
CA PHE A 220 -1.92 -19.35 16.42
C PHE A 220 -3.41 -19.63 16.53
N HIS A 221 -4.24 -18.62 16.80
CA HIS A 221 -5.69 -18.76 16.81
C HIS A 221 -6.24 -19.13 15.43
N ASP A 222 -5.77 -18.49 14.37
CA ASP A 222 -6.18 -18.78 12.99
C ASP A 222 -5.77 -20.21 12.59
N LEU A 223 -4.58 -20.67 13.03
CA LEU A 223 -4.11 -22.04 12.81
C LEU A 223 -4.97 -23.10 13.54
N ILE A 224 -5.40 -22.83 14.78
CA ILE A 224 -6.16 -23.77 15.63
C ILE A 224 -7.66 -23.76 15.29
N GLY A 225 -8.22 -22.57 15.06
CA GLY A 225 -9.64 -22.35 14.81
C GLY A 225 -10.08 -22.75 13.41
N ARG A 226 -9.13 -22.88 12.45
CA ARG A 226 -9.43 -23.18 11.04
C ARG A 226 -10.41 -22.18 10.42
N GLU A 227 -10.34 -20.92 10.89
CA GLU A 227 -11.09 -19.78 10.39
C GLU A 227 -10.15 -18.83 9.63
N GLY A 228 -10.66 -18.08 8.65
CA GLY A 228 -9.87 -17.15 7.83
C GLY A 228 -9.22 -17.78 6.58
N PRO A 229 -8.08 -17.28 6.07
CA PRO A 229 -7.44 -17.75 4.84
C PRO A 229 -6.91 -19.20 4.90
N PHE A 230 -7.15 -19.91 6.01
CA PHE A 230 -6.63 -21.25 6.33
C PHE A 230 -7.74 -22.32 6.41
N LEU A 231 -8.84 -22.12 5.68
CA LEU A 231 -9.97 -23.06 5.62
C LEU A 231 -9.57 -24.44 5.04
N GLU A 232 -8.58 -24.48 4.13
CA GLU A 232 -8.11 -25.70 3.47
C GLU A 232 -6.87 -26.30 4.15
N THR A 233 -6.83 -27.63 4.29
CA THR A 233 -5.67 -28.39 4.86
C THR A 233 -4.35 -28.10 4.16
N ILE A 234 -4.45 -27.60 2.93
CA ILE A 234 -3.40 -27.19 2.01
C ILE A 234 -2.57 -26.01 2.57
N CYS A 235 -3.19 -25.11 3.36
CA CYS A 235 -2.54 -23.88 3.80
C CYS A 235 -1.79 -24.00 5.14
N VAL A 236 -1.83 -25.17 5.79
CA VAL A 236 -1.17 -25.41 7.10
C VAL A 236 0.36 -25.19 7.06
N PRO A 237 1.10 -25.68 6.04
CA PRO A 237 2.52 -25.38 5.90
C PRO A 237 2.81 -23.88 5.75
N LEU A 238 1.99 -23.14 4.99
CA LEU A 238 2.17 -21.69 4.80
C LEU A 238 1.86 -20.90 6.07
N ALA A 239 0.86 -21.33 6.85
CA ALA A 239 0.54 -20.74 8.14
C ALA A 239 1.70 -20.90 9.14
N GLY A 240 2.32 -22.09 9.19
CA GLY A 240 3.52 -22.33 10.00
C GLY A 240 4.69 -21.43 9.60
N LEU A 241 4.89 -21.22 8.29
CA LEU A 241 5.91 -20.30 7.79
C LEU A 241 5.61 -18.84 8.18
N ALA A 242 4.35 -18.41 8.13
CA ALA A 242 3.95 -17.07 8.55
C ALA A 242 4.22 -16.81 10.05
N ILE A 243 3.98 -17.80 10.92
CA ILE A 243 4.32 -17.72 12.35
C ILE A 243 5.82 -17.50 12.57
N ILE A 244 6.67 -18.22 11.81
CA ILE A 244 8.13 -18.11 11.89
C ILE A 244 8.63 -16.78 11.31
N LEU A 245 8.02 -16.28 10.24
CA LEU A 245 8.42 -15.02 9.59
C LEU A 245 7.84 -13.78 10.29
N TRP A 246 6.87 -13.93 11.19
CA TRP A 246 6.24 -12.80 11.89
C TRP A 246 7.23 -11.88 12.63
N PRO A 247 8.24 -12.38 13.37
CA PRO A 247 9.25 -11.51 13.99
C PRO A 247 10.01 -10.66 12.98
N LEU A 248 10.29 -11.19 11.78
CA LEU A 248 10.94 -10.43 10.71
C LEU A 248 10.03 -9.31 10.21
N ALA A 249 8.72 -9.57 10.09
CA ALA A 249 7.74 -8.54 9.75
C ALA A 249 7.66 -7.42 10.81
N VAL A 250 7.74 -7.75 12.09
CA VAL A 250 7.80 -6.77 13.19
C VAL A 250 9.06 -5.91 13.09
N VAL A 251 10.23 -6.51 12.85
CA VAL A 251 11.48 -5.77 12.63
C VAL A 251 11.36 -4.85 11.42
N GLY A 252 10.79 -5.34 10.31
CA GLY A 252 10.51 -4.56 9.13
C GLY A 252 9.58 -3.36 9.39
N ALA A 253 8.54 -3.54 10.21
CA ALA A 253 7.62 -2.47 10.58
C ALA A 253 8.30 -1.39 11.44
N VAL A 254 9.19 -1.77 12.36
CA VAL A 254 9.99 -0.83 13.15
C VAL A 254 10.93 -0.05 12.23
N LEU A 255 11.73 -0.72 11.41
CA LEU A 255 12.65 -0.06 10.47
C LEU A 255 11.89 0.84 9.48
N GLY A 256 10.74 0.40 8.98
CA GLY A 256 9.86 1.20 8.13
C GLY A 256 9.35 2.45 8.85
N SER A 257 8.98 2.33 10.13
CA SER A 257 8.58 3.49 10.95
C SER A 257 9.73 4.48 11.14
N MET A 258 10.96 3.99 11.35
CA MET A 258 12.15 4.84 11.45
C MET A 258 12.41 5.60 10.15
N VAL A 259 12.32 4.94 8.99
CA VAL A 259 12.54 5.61 7.69
C VAL A 259 11.42 6.60 7.37
N THR A 260 10.16 6.23 7.61
CA THR A 260 9.01 7.10 7.33
C THR A 260 8.96 8.33 8.23
N SER A 261 9.47 8.24 9.47
CA SER A 261 9.54 9.38 10.40
C SER A 261 10.35 10.56 9.85
N ILE A 262 11.38 10.31 9.02
CA ILE A 262 12.17 11.36 8.37
C ILE A 262 11.26 12.20 7.46
N PHE A 263 10.44 11.54 6.63
CA PHE A 263 9.53 12.23 5.71
C PHE A 263 8.40 12.92 6.47
N LEU A 264 7.86 12.28 7.50
CA LEU A 264 6.80 12.83 8.31
C LEU A 264 7.25 14.13 9.01
N GLY A 265 8.44 14.13 9.62
CA GLY A 265 9.03 15.30 10.26
C GLY A 265 9.42 16.39 9.27
N ALA A 266 10.02 16.03 8.12
CA ALA A 266 10.37 16.99 7.07
C ALA A 266 9.15 17.73 6.51
N TYR A 267 7.97 17.11 6.55
CA TYR A 267 6.71 17.73 6.12
C TYR A 267 6.33 18.96 6.95
N ALA A 268 6.89 19.14 8.15
CA ALA A 268 6.75 20.39 8.92
C ALA A 268 7.16 21.62 8.10
N GLY A 269 8.21 21.51 7.28
CA GLY A 269 8.63 22.58 6.37
C GLY A 269 7.58 22.92 5.32
N VAL A 270 6.88 21.92 4.80
CA VAL A 270 5.77 22.11 3.85
C VAL A 270 4.62 22.85 4.53
N VAL A 271 4.29 22.51 5.78
CA VAL A 271 3.23 23.20 6.55
C VAL A 271 3.60 24.66 6.79
N VAL A 272 4.85 24.98 7.17
CA VAL A 272 5.30 26.37 7.30
C VAL A 272 5.11 27.14 6.00
N TYR A 273 5.47 26.52 4.88
CA TYR A 273 5.38 27.14 3.58
C TYR A 273 3.92 27.40 3.13
N GLN A 274 3.02 26.44 3.41
CA GLN A 274 1.58 26.57 3.11
C GLN A 274 0.92 27.64 3.99
N GLU A 275 1.10 27.53 5.31
CA GLU A 275 0.43 28.41 6.29
C GLU A 275 1.10 29.78 6.45
N SER A 276 2.27 29.94 5.81
CA SER A 276 3.10 31.16 5.84
C SER A 276 3.51 31.56 7.26
N SER A 277 3.71 30.57 8.16
CA SER A 277 4.11 30.82 9.54
C SER A 277 4.81 29.62 10.16
N LEU A 278 5.95 29.89 10.81
CA LEU A 278 6.77 28.93 11.54
C LEU A 278 6.00 28.22 12.66
N TRP A 279 5.10 28.95 13.31
CA TRP A 279 4.33 28.44 14.45
C TRP A 279 3.45 27.25 14.08
N PHE A 280 2.87 27.25 12.87
CA PHE A 280 2.08 26.12 12.38
C PHE A 280 2.94 24.90 12.06
N GLY A 281 4.17 25.10 11.58
CA GLY A 281 5.15 24.01 11.44
C GLY A 281 5.49 23.35 12.77
N LEU A 282 5.77 24.16 13.81
CA LEU A 282 6.04 23.65 15.16
C LEU A 282 4.85 22.88 15.74
N ARG A 283 3.63 23.38 15.54
CA ARG A 283 2.41 22.65 15.91
C ARG A 283 2.27 21.35 15.13
N TYR A 284 2.62 21.34 13.85
CA TYR A 284 2.56 20.14 13.04
C TYR A 284 3.51 19.04 13.56
N ILE A 285 4.73 19.38 13.99
CA ILE A 285 5.67 18.39 14.56
C ILE A 285 5.01 17.64 15.73
N ILE A 286 4.38 18.37 16.65
CA ILE A 286 3.67 17.77 17.78
C ILE A 286 2.45 16.96 17.29
N ALA A 287 1.69 17.49 16.34
CA ALA A 287 0.55 16.79 15.77
C ALA A 287 0.95 15.52 15.00
N ALA A 288 2.11 15.49 14.36
CA ALA A 288 2.64 14.35 13.60
C ALA A 288 2.87 13.15 14.52
N LEU A 289 3.40 13.39 15.73
CA LEU A 289 3.52 12.36 16.76
C LEU A 289 2.16 11.78 17.14
N SER A 290 1.15 12.64 17.34
CA SER A 290 -0.21 12.17 17.65
C SER A 290 -0.82 11.34 16.51
N ILE A 291 -0.56 11.72 15.26
CA ILE A 291 -1.05 11.01 14.08
C ILE A 291 -0.38 9.64 13.95
N TYR A 292 0.94 9.56 14.15
CA TYR A 292 1.66 8.29 14.11
C TYR A 292 1.21 7.36 15.25
N ASP A 293 1.07 7.89 16.46
CA ASP A 293 0.66 7.13 17.63
C ASP A 293 -0.78 6.60 17.50
N GLU A 294 -1.72 7.42 17.02
CA GLU A 294 -3.10 7.02 16.69
C GLU A 294 -3.11 5.94 15.60
N TYR A 295 -2.39 6.14 14.50
CA TYR A 295 -2.28 5.15 13.41
C TYR A 295 -1.70 3.81 13.88
N SER A 296 -0.66 3.84 14.71
CA SER A 296 -0.07 2.63 15.26
C SER A 296 -0.95 1.95 16.30
N ASN A 297 -1.79 2.71 17.03
CA ASN A 297 -2.83 2.12 17.88
C ASN A 297 -3.89 1.39 17.04
N ASP A 298 -4.34 1.99 15.94
CA ASP A 298 -5.33 1.39 15.04
C ASP A 298 -4.81 0.10 14.41
N ILE A 299 -3.57 0.09 13.89
CA ILE A 299 -2.95 -1.14 13.34
C ILE A 299 -2.89 -2.26 14.37
N LEU A 300 -2.69 -1.90 15.63
CA LEU A 300 -2.54 -2.84 16.72
C LEU A 300 -3.86 -3.12 17.44
N ASP A 301 -5.00 -2.66 16.92
CA ASP A 301 -6.31 -2.57 17.59
C ASP A 301 -6.18 -2.29 19.10
N MET A 302 -5.43 -1.24 19.44
CA MET A 302 -5.35 -0.67 20.78
C MET A 302 -6.49 0.34 21.00
N PRO A 303 -6.75 0.81 22.24
CA PRO A 303 -7.77 1.82 22.50
C PRO A 303 -7.62 3.06 21.62
N GLU A 304 -8.75 3.58 21.13
CA GLU A 304 -8.80 4.73 20.24
C GLU A 304 -8.15 5.98 20.86
N GLY A 305 -7.38 6.71 20.04
CA GLY A 305 -6.76 7.97 20.42
C GLY A 305 -5.23 7.90 20.50
N SER A 306 -4.63 9.01 20.95
CA SER A 306 -3.18 9.14 21.11
C SER A 306 -2.84 9.70 22.48
N CYS A 307 -1.68 9.32 23.03
CA CYS A 307 -1.12 9.92 24.23
C CYS A 307 -0.51 11.32 23.99
N PHE A 308 -0.34 11.72 22.73
CA PHE A 308 0.22 13.01 22.36
C PHE A 308 -0.88 14.04 22.08
N PRO A 309 -0.64 15.33 22.40
CA PRO A 309 -1.60 16.39 22.07
C PRO A 309 -1.68 16.60 20.55
N ARG A 310 -2.88 16.94 20.06
CA ARG A 310 -3.13 17.21 18.64
C ARG A 310 -3.44 18.70 18.40
N PRO A 311 -2.43 19.59 18.39
CA PRO A 311 -2.65 21.01 18.17
C PRO A 311 -3.12 21.29 16.74
N GLN A 312 -3.94 22.34 16.57
CA GLN A 312 -4.38 22.79 15.25
C GLN A 312 -3.22 23.46 14.51
N TYR A 313 -2.68 22.76 13.52
CA TYR A 313 -1.55 23.20 12.69
C TYR A 313 -1.96 23.77 11.33
N ARG A 314 -3.26 23.80 11.00
CA ARG A 314 -3.80 24.48 9.81
C ARG A 314 -4.77 25.59 10.21
N LYS A 315 -4.80 26.67 9.45
CA LYS A 315 -5.87 27.66 9.59
C LYS A 315 -7.19 27.00 9.19
N LYS A 316 -8.23 27.22 9.99
CA LYS A 316 -9.58 26.90 9.54
C LYS A 316 -9.82 27.74 8.29
N ALA A 317 -10.17 27.10 7.17
CA ALA A 317 -10.64 27.85 6.02
C ALA A 317 -11.83 28.69 6.49
N ASP A 318 -11.80 29.99 6.23
CA ASP A 318 -12.97 30.84 6.37
C ASP A 318 -14.04 30.29 5.43
N LEU A 319 -14.94 29.48 5.97
CA LEU A 319 -16.16 29.04 5.33
C LEU A 319 -17.17 30.21 5.33
N SER A 320 -16.73 31.38 4.87
CA SER A 320 -17.55 32.58 4.73
C SER A 320 -17.61 32.94 3.26
N ARG A 321 -18.56 32.32 2.55
CA ARG A 321 -19.34 32.88 1.42
C ARG A 321 -20.14 31.77 0.74
N THR A 322 -21.19 31.29 1.41
CA THR A 322 -22.42 30.83 0.72
C THR A 322 -23.57 30.71 1.71
N SER A 323 -24.56 31.58 1.51
CA SER A 323 -25.99 31.45 1.83
C SER A 323 -26.39 30.98 3.22
N THR A 324 -26.79 31.98 4.01
CA THR A 324 -27.87 31.96 5.00
C THR A 324 -29.02 31.04 4.57
N PHE A 325 -29.25 29.95 5.29
CA PHE A 325 -30.57 29.35 5.43
C PHE A 325 -30.76 28.88 6.87
N SER A 326 -31.69 29.53 7.53
CA SER A 326 -32.17 29.28 8.88
C SER A 326 -32.67 27.85 9.04
N ARG A 327 -32.23 27.15 10.10
CA ARG A 327 -32.93 26.00 10.66
C ARG A 327 -33.21 26.24 12.14
N PRO A 328 -34.42 25.91 12.63
CA PRO A 328 -34.84 26.21 13.98
C PRO A 328 -34.19 25.27 14.99
N SER A 329 -33.97 25.82 16.18
CA SER A 329 -33.50 25.16 17.39
C SER A 329 -34.39 23.98 17.79
N SER A 330 -33.85 22.77 17.80
CA SER A 330 -34.10 21.75 18.83
C SER A 330 -33.22 20.52 18.57
N PHE A 331 -32.75 19.92 19.67
CA PHE A 331 -31.90 18.72 19.81
C PHE A 331 -30.38 18.94 19.91
N LYS A 332 -29.98 19.28 21.15
CA LYS A 332 -28.76 18.89 21.88
C LYS A 332 -27.56 18.40 21.03
N ASP A 333 -26.59 19.30 20.87
CA ASP A 333 -25.24 19.01 20.36
C ASP A 333 -24.39 18.21 21.38
N PRO A 334 -23.58 17.24 20.92
CA PRO A 334 -22.17 17.10 21.27
C PRO A 334 -21.28 17.82 20.24
N PRO A 335 -20.09 18.35 20.63
CA PRO A 335 -19.41 19.38 19.85
C PRO A 335 -18.82 18.87 18.53
N SER A 336 -19.29 19.51 17.46
CA SER A 336 -18.64 19.81 16.17
C SER A 336 -17.38 19.03 15.79
N ARG A 337 -17.57 17.93 15.05
CA ARG A 337 -16.60 17.32 14.14
C ARG A 337 -16.59 18.08 12.80
N THR A 338 -15.47 18.70 12.45
CA THR A 338 -15.03 19.05 11.06
C THR A 338 -13.58 19.52 11.15
N SER A 339 -12.62 19.20 10.27
CA SER A 339 -12.65 18.75 8.87
C SER A 339 -11.25 18.26 8.48
N SER A 340 -11.16 17.35 7.49
CA SER A 340 -9.96 16.93 6.74
C SER A 340 -9.11 15.76 7.27
N LEU A 341 -9.75 14.65 7.59
CA LEU A 341 -9.24 13.31 7.27
C LEU A 341 -10.48 12.51 6.87
N ARG A 342 -10.39 11.71 5.80
CA ARG A 342 -11.49 10.87 5.33
C ARG A 342 -12.05 10.13 6.55
N LYS A 343 -13.31 10.37 6.90
CA LYS A 343 -14.03 9.46 7.80
C LYS A 343 -13.76 8.04 7.27
N PRO A 344 -13.49 7.04 8.12
CA PRO A 344 -13.77 5.68 7.70
C PRO A 344 -15.22 5.74 7.23
N ILE A 345 -15.44 5.56 5.94
CA ILE A 345 -16.80 5.40 5.45
C ILE A 345 -17.24 4.16 6.19
N ASP A 346 -18.25 4.32 7.04
CA ASP A 346 -18.91 3.22 7.74
C ASP A 346 -19.69 2.45 6.66
N LEU A 347 -18.94 1.83 5.75
CA LEU A 347 -19.42 0.96 4.71
C LEU A 347 -19.88 -0.26 5.47
N LYS A 348 -21.17 -0.37 5.72
CA LYS A 348 -21.79 -1.66 5.99
C LYS A 348 -21.69 -2.44 4.68
N PRO A 349 -20.67 -3.31 4.49
CA PRO A 349 -20.37 -3.84 3.17
C PRO A 349 -21.52 -4.72 2.67
N LEU A 350 -22.24 -5.34 3.61
CA LEU A 350 -23.45 -6.11 3.36
C LEU A 350 -24.60 -5.25 2.83
N GLU A 351 -24.80 -4.04 3.36
CA GLU A 351 -25.87 -3.15 2.89
C GLU A 351 -25.57 -2.58 1.51
N LEU A 352 -24.30 -2.26 1.24
CA LEU A 352 -23.86 -1.84 -0.09
C LEU A 352 -23.99 -2.98 -1.12
N LEU A 353 -23.61 -4.19 -0.73
CA LEU A 353 -23.71 -5.37 -1.59
C LEU A 353 -25.17 -5.73 -1.90
N GLU A 354 -26.05 -5.67 -0.90
CA GLU A 354 -27.50 -5.91 -1.09
C GLU A 354 -28.11 -4.90 -2.08
N ARG A 355 -27.76 -3.62 -1.94
CA ARG A 355 -28.24 -2.57 -2.86
C ARG A 355 -27.69 -2.75 -4.29
N LEU A 356 -26.43 -3.14 -4.43
CA LEU A 356 -25.86 -3.48 -5.75
C LEU A 356 -26.55 -4.69 -6.37
N PHE A 357 -26.90 -5.71 -5.59
CA PHE A 357 -27.63 -6.87 -6.09
C PHE A 357 -29.06 -6.52 -6.54
N LYS A 358 -29.77 -5.63 -5.84
CA LYS A 358 -31.08 -5.13 -6.29
C LYS A 358 -30.97 -4.37 -7.62
N GLU A 359 -29.94 -3.57 -7.80
CA GLU A 359 -29.71 -2.86 -9.06
C GLU A 359 -29.31 -3.81 -10.20
N CYS A 360 -28.52 -4.84 -9.90
CA CYS A 360 -28.23 -5.93 -10.84
C CYS A 360 -29.49 -6.70 -11.24
N GLN A 361 -30.40 -6.97 -10.29
CA GLN A 361 -31.69 -7.61 -10.59
C GLN A 361 -32.51 -6.74 -11.54
N ARG A 362 -32.68 -5.45 -11.22
CA ARG A 362 -33.46 -4.50 -12.04
C ARG A 362 -32.92 -4.39 -13.46
N HIS A 363 -31.60 -4.26 -13.63
CA HIS A 363 -30.98 -4.20 -14.95
C HIS A 363 -30.97 -5.56 -15.66
N GLY A 364 -30.86 -6.66 -14.92
CA GLY A 364 -30.97 -8.01 -15.45
C GLY A 364 -32.35 -8.28 -16.04
N GLU A 365 -33.42 -7.85 -15.36
CA GLU A 365 -34.80 -7.95 -15.86
C GLU A 365 -34.98 -7.16 -17.16
N ILE A 366 -34.41 -5.95 -17.24
CA ILE A 366 -34.43 -5.14 -18.46
C ILE A 366 -33.66 -5.84 -19.59
N TRP A 367 -32.45 -6.34 -19.33
CA TRP A 367 -31.63 -7.00 -20.35
C TRP A 367 -32.21 -8.32 -20.84
N VAL A 368 -32.93 -9.06 -19.98
CA VAL A 368 -33.72 -10.21 -20.40
C VAL A 368 -34.88 -9.77 -21.31
N SER A 369 -35.58 -8.68 -20.96
CA SER A 369 -36.69 -8.16 -21.77
C SER A 369 -36.24 -7.59 -23.13
N GLU A 370 -35.02 -7.04 -23.21
CA GLU A 370 -34.39 -6.53 -24.44
C GLU A 370 -33.69 -7.62 -25.26
N GLY A 371 -33.68 -8.87 -24.78
CA GLY A 371 -33.06 -10.00 -25.46
C GLY A 371 -31.52 -10.02 -25.40
N LEU A 372 -30.90 -9.20 -24.54
CA LEU A 372 -29.45 -9.12 -24.33
C LEU A 372 -28.92 -10.24 -23.44
N ILE A 373 -29.73 -10.76 -22.52
CA ILE A 373 -29.47 -12.00 -21.78
C ILE A 373 -30.37 -13.09 -22.35
N THR A 374 -29.77 -14.14 -22.90
CA THR A 374 -30.51 -15.27 -23.46
C THR A 374 -30.75 -16.37 -22.42
N ALA A 375 -31.71 -17.27 -22.68
CA ALA A 375 -31.95 -18.43 -21.81
C ALA A 375 -30.69 -19.31 -21.63
N LYS A 376 -29.85 -19.37 -22.67
CA LYS A 376 -28.56 -20.05 -22.62
C LYS A 376 -27.59 -19.40 -21.64
N ASP A 377 -27.52 -18.08 -21.60
CA ASP A 377 -26.67 -17.36 -20.64
C ASP A 377 -27.08 -17.60 -19.17
N ILE A 378 -28.38 -17.82 -18.93
CA ILE A 378 -28.92 -18.13 -17.60
C ILE A 378 -28.62 -19.60 -17.22
N GLU A 379 -28.71 -20.53 -18.16
CA GLU A 379 -28.32 -21.92 -17.95
C GLU A 379 -26.81 -22.06 -17.71
N ASP A 380 -25.99 -21.35 -18.49
CA ASP A 380 -24.54 -21.32 -18.36
C ASP A 380 -24.08 -20.62 -17.07
N ALA A 381 -24.87 -19.67 -16.53
CA ALA A 381 -24.63 -19.08 -15.21
C ALA A 381 -24.91 -20.05 -14.05
N LYS A 382 -25.78 -21.05 -14.25
CA LYS A 382 -26.10 -22.07 -13.23
C LYS A 382 -25.14 -23.25 -13.22
N SER A 383 -24.40 -23.47 -14.31
CA SER A 383 -23.40 -24.53 -14.42
C SER A 383 -22.03 -24.07 -13.90
N ASN A 384 -21.15 -25.02 -13.55
CA ASN A 384 -19.79 -24.73 -13.05
C ASN A 384 -18.90 -23.96 -14.05
N SER A 385 -19.32 -23.79 -15.30
CA SER A 385 -18.59 -23.02 -16.31
C SER A 385 -18.84 -21.51 -16.24
N GLY A 386 -19.93 -21.04 -15.62
CA GLY A 386 -20.26 -19.63 -15.39
C GLY A 386 -20.42 -18.78 -16.66
N SER A 387 -21.59 -18.18 -16.89
CA SER A 387 -21.77 -17.20 -17.97
C SER A 387 -21.02 -15.90 -17.64
N GLN A 388 -20.07 -15.48 -18.48
CA GLN A 388 -19.35 -14.20 -18.33
C GLN A 388 -20.30 -13.00 -18.39
N VAL A 389 -21.39 -13.08 -19.16
CA VAL A 389 -22.36 -12.00 -19.34
C VAL A 389 -23.11 -11.74 -18.03
N VAL A 390 -23.55 -12.79 -17.35
CA VAL A 390 -24.35 -12.69 -16.11
C VAL A 390 -23.45 -12.53 -14.88
N SER A 391 -22.33 -13.25 -14.80
CA SER A 391 -21.46 -13.25 -13.62
C SER A 391 -20.50 -12.06 -13.55
N ILE A 392 -20.10 -11.49 -14.69
CA ILE A 392 -19.12 -10.39 -14.76
C ILE A 392 -19.74 -9.17 -15.43
N GLY A 393 -20.38 -9.34 -16.59
CA GLY A 393 -20.89 -8.24 -17.41
C GLY A 393 -21.98 -7.42 -16.73
N LEU A 394 -23.02 -8.07 -16.20
CA LEU A 394 -24.14 -7.41 -15.55
C LEU A 394 -23.73 -6.64 -14.27
N PRO A 395 -22.96 -7.22 -13.32
CA PRO A 395 -22.44 -6.48 -12.18
C PRO A 395 -21.53 -5.30 -12.56
N ALA A 396 -20.64 -5.50 -13.55
CA ALA A 396 -19.73 -4.45 -14.01
C ALA A 396 -20.50 -3.27 -14.62
N TYR A 397 -21.52 -3.54 -15.43
CA TYR A 397 -22.39 -2.52 -16.01
C TYR A 397 -23.16 -1.74 -14.94
N CYS A 398 -23.74 -2.42 -13.96
CA CYS A 398 -24.49 -1.77 -12.87
C CYS A 398 -23.59 -0.88 -12.02
N LEU A 399 -22.36 -1.32 -11.73
CA LEU A 399 -21.39 -0.52 -11.00
C LEU A 399 -20.96 0.72 -11.79
N LEU A 400 -20.68 0.56 -13.10
CA LEU A 400 -20.33 1.67 -13.97
C LEU A 400 -21.45 2.72 -14.04
N GLN A 401 -22.70 2.27 -14.16
CA GLN A 401 -23.87 3.15 -14.21
C GLN A 401 -24.08 3.90 -12.88
N ALA A 402 -23.88 3.22 -11.75
CA ALA A 402 -23.93 3.85 -10.43
C ALA A 402 -22.84 4.93 -10.27
N LEU A 403 -21.61 4.63 -10.70
CA LEU A 403 -20.49 5.58 -10.67
C LEU A 403 -20.73 6.81 -11.57
N LEU A 404 -21.24 6.59 -12.78
CA LEU A 404 -21.58 7.67 -13.72
C LEU A 404 -22.68 8.58 -13.16
N ARG A 405 -23.77 8.00 -12.63
CA ARG A 405 -24.84 8.77 -11.98
C ARG A 405 -24.33 9.58 -10.79
N SER A 406 -23.46 8.97 -9.97
CA SER A 406 -22.84 9.63 -8.82
C SER A 406 -21.97 10.81 -9.23
N ALA A 407 -21.17 10.65 -10.28
CA ALA A 407 -20.33 11.70 -10.84
C ALA A 407 -21.15 12.84 -11.43
N MET A 408 -22.21 12.53 -12.19
CA MET A 408 -23.13 13.53 -12.76
C MET A 408 -23.88 14.32 -11.68
N ALA A 409 -24.21 13.68 -10.57
CA ALA A 409 -24.88 14.31 -9.43
C ALA A 409 -23.92 15.06 -8.48
N ASN A 410 -22.62 15.05 -8.76
CA ASN A 410 -21.57 15.60 -7.89
C ASN A 410 -21.69 15.12 -6.42
N SER A 411 -22.06 13.84 -6.26
CA SER A 411 -22.29 13.24 -4.94
C SER A 411 -20.97 12.94 -4.23
N PRO A 412 -20.86 13.18 -2.91
CA PRO A 412 -19.67 12.81 -2.13
C PRO A 412 -19.49 11.29 -1.94
N GLY A 413 -20.42 10.47 -2.44
CA GLY A 413 -20.37 9.00 -2.38
C GLY A 413 -21.14 8.34 -3.53
N ILE A 414 -21.13 7.00 -3.59
CA ILE A 414 -21.84 6.23 -4.61
C ILE A 414 -23.35 6.33 -4.36
N LEU A 415 -24.07 6.87 -5.33
CA LEU A 415 -25.53 6.86 -5.40
C LEU A 415 -26.00 5.49 -5.90
N LEU A 416 -26.58 4.73 -4.98
CA LEU A 416 -27.33 3.51 -5.29
C LEU A 416 -28.81 3.85 -5.28
N SER A 417 -29.60 3.19 -6.12
CA SER A 417 -31.07 3.28 -6.09
C SER A 417 -31.60 2.92 -4.70
N GLU A 418 -32.67 3.59 -4.27
CA GLU A 418 -33.34 3.26 -2.99
C GLU A 418 -34.02 1.90 -3.02
#